data_AF-A0A1A1ZAX0-F1
#
_entry.id   AF-A0A1A1ZAX0-F1
#
_cell.length_a   1.000
_cell.length_b   1.000
_cell.length_c   1.000
_cell.angle_alpha   90.00
_cell.angle_beta   90.00
_cell.angle_gamma   90.00
#
_symmetry.space_group_name_H-M   'P 1'
#
loop_
_entity.id
_entity.type
_entity.pdbx_description
1 polymer ?
#
loop_
_entity_poly.entity_id
_entity_poly.type
_entity_poly.pdbx_seq_one_letter_code
_entity_poly.pdbx_strand_id
1 'polypeptide(L)'
;MHASDIVALPIRLGSAARHRRLFHPSGVLATGFLDRLAPPDHGLPMQSCDVIARVSKGVGLPGAMADVAGLAWRIPPPQDLRSCVPWDVLLASTVANSRVLLAPTRSWSRTTFSSLMPLRFDGGVWWIRARLVTKIDEPGLSLDTIRNQIDSGEIEFDIEQARGFGGFSPLARLSLRHLDPSNDDIAFDPVLHSDEDVQLAPSWLADFRRAAYRRSRQGREAD
;
A
#
# COMPACT_ATOMS: atom_id res chain seq x y z
N MET A 1 -1.98 -13.23 32.59
CA MET A 1 -1.20 -12.28 31.77
C MET A 1 -1.00 -12.96 30.42
N HIS A 2 -1.69 -12.49 29.38
CA HIS A 2 -1.75 -13.19 28.09
C HIS A 2 -0.67 -12.68 27.14
N ALA A 3 -0.14 -13.56 26.28
CA ALA A 3 0.89 -13.27 25.29
C ALA A 3 0.54 -12.12 24.31
N SER A 4 -0.74 -11.72 24.26
CA SER A 4 -1.25 -10.55 23.54
C SER A 4 -0.73 -9.21 24.06
N ASP A 5 -0.35 -9.12 25.34
CA ASP A 5 0.01 -7.84 25.97
C ASP A 5 1.44 -7.40 25.61
N ILE A 6 2.31 -8.35 25.25
CA ILE A 6 3.71 -8.09 24.90
C ILE A 6 3.86 -7.61 23.45
N VAL A 7 2.93 -7.96 22.56
CA VAL A 7 2.94 -7.51 21.15
C VAL A 7 2.32 -6.12 20.98
N ALA A 8 1.52 -5.67 21.94
CA ALA A 8 0.81 -4.39 21.88
C ALA A 8 1.61 -3.17 22.38
N LEU A 9 2.73 -3.38 23.08
CA LEU A 9 3.50 -2.28 23.68
C LEU A 9 4.13 -1.31 22.65
N PRO A 10 4.77 -1.77 21.56
CA PRO A 10 5.34 -0.86 20.57
C PRO A 10 4.26 -0.06 19.83
N ILE A 11 3.07 -0.66 19.66
CA ILE A 11 1.92 -0.07 18.95
C ILE A 11 1.27 1.03 19.80
N ARG A 12 1.14 0.83 21.11
CA ARG A 12 0.56 1.82 22.03
C ARG A 12 1.47 3.02 22.29
N LEU A 13 2.79 2.81 22.37
CA LEU A 13 3.75 3.92 22.50
C LEU A 13 3.82 4.78 21.22
N GLY A 14 3.58 4.18 20.05
CA GLY A 14 3.52 4.92 18.78
C GLY A 14 2.23 5.72 18.57
N SER A 15 1.09 5.28 19.14
CA SER A 15 -0.24 5.86 18.90
C SER A 15 -0.59 7.06 19.80
N ALA A 16 0.03 7.19 20.97
CA ALA A 16 -0.34 8.21 21.96
C ALA A 16 0.33 9.59 21.75
N ALA A 17 1.35 9.70 20.88
CA ALA A 17 2.17 10.91 20.76
C ALA A 17 1.92 11.77 19.50
N ARG A 18 0.84 11.54 18.72
CA ARG A 18 0.68 12.21 17.41
C ARG A 18 -0.73 12.74 17.16
N HIS A 19 -0.99 13.93 17.68
CA HIS A 19 -2.23 14.70 17.48
C HIS A 19 -2.39 15.34 16.07
N ARG A 20 -1.66 14.90 15.04
CA ARG A 20 -1.94 15.21 13.63
C ARG A 20 -1.58 14.01 12.75
N ARG A 21 -2.58 13.51 11.99
CA ARG A 21 -2.49 12.52 10.89
C ARG A 21 -2.00 11.13 11.34
N LEU A 22 -2.90 10.15 11.34
CA LEU A 22 -2.57 8.81 11.88
C LEU A 22 -1.56 8.01 11.04
N PHE A 23 -1.44 8.21 9.71
CA PHE A 23 -0.33 7.69 8.87
C PHE A 23 -0.21 8.49 7.55
N HIS A 24 1.00 8.64 7.00
CA HIS A 24 1.30 9.23 5.67
C HIS A 24 0.90 10.70 5.42
N PRO A 25 1.38 11.66 6.23
CA PRO A 25 1.03 13.07 6.04
C PRO A 25 1.56 13.68 4.73
N SER A 26 2.54 13.02 4.11
CA SER A 26 3.21 13.46 2.89
C SER A 26 3.21 12.31 1.88
N GLY A 27 2.68 12.56 0.70
CA GLY A 27 2.66 11.60 -0.41
C GLY A 27 2.49 12.29 -1.76
N VAL A 28 2.72 11.53 -2.82
CA VAL A 28 2.52 11.91 -4.21
C VAL A 28 1.38 11.06 -4.72
N LEU A 29 0.28 11.71 -5.13
CA LEU A 29 -0.83 11.06 -5.83
C LEU A 29 -0.60 11.13 -7.33
N ALA A 30 -0.87 10.02 -8.01
CA ALA A 30 -0.76 9.92 -9.45
C ALA A 30 -1.83 8.98 -10.01
N THR A 31 -2.32 9.30 -11.19
CA THR A 31 -3.04 8.35 -12.02
C THR A 31 -2.04 7.45 -12.74
N GLY A 32 -2.48 6.23 -13.03
CA GLY A 32 -1.65 5.21 -13.60
C GLY A 32 -2.45 4.07 -14.20
N PHE A 33 -1.74 3.04 -14.62
CA PHE A 33 -2.31 1.83 -15.18
C PHE A 33 -1.74 0.61 -14.47
N LEU A 34 -2.62 -0.28 -14.06
CA LEU A 34 -2.26 -1.62 -13.62
C LEU A 34 -2.40 -2.54 -14.84
N ASP A 35 -1.32 -3.21 -15.23
CA ASP A 35 -1.32 -4.18 -16.32
C ASP A 35 -1.12 -5.59 -15.77
N ARG A 36 -2.15 -6.43 -15.87
CA ARG A 36 -2.10 -7.82 -15.41
C ARG A 36 -1.13 -8.63 -16.29
N LEU A 37 -0.15 -9.26 -15.65
CA LEU A 37 0.83 -10.13 -16.29
C LEU A 37 0.57 -11.61 -16.04
N ALA A 38 -0.04 -11.96 -14.90
CA ALA A 38 -0.44 -13.33 -14.61
C ALA A 38 -1.62 -13.76 -15.50
N PRO A 39 -1.73 -15.05 -15.89
CA PRO A 39 -2.92 -15.57 -16.56
C PRO A 39 -4.21 -15.19 -15.81
N PRO A 40 -5.33 -14.92 -16.50
CA PRO A 40 -6.56 -14.40 -15.88
C PRO A 40 -7.08 -15.22 -14.70
N ASP A 41 -6.86 -16.53 -14.71
CA ASP A 41 -7.28 -17.53 -13.72
C ASP A 41 -6.22 -17.85 -12.67
N HIS A 42 -5.09 -17.14 -12.67
CA HIS A 42 -3.96 -17.42 -11.78
C HIS A 42 -3.78 -16.38 -10.67
N GLY A 43 -4.12 -16.79 -9.44
CA GLY A 43 -3.89 -16.01 -8.23
C GLY A 43 -4.91 -14.89 -8.05
N LEU A 44 -4.49 -13.78 -7.46
CA LEU A 44 -5.40 -12.70 -7.06
C LEU A 44 -6.20 -12.13 -8.26
N PRO A 45 -7.46 -11.71 -8.07
CA PRO A 45 -8.37 -11.36 -9.16
C PRO A 45 -8.13 -9.96 -9.77
N MET A 46 -6.91 -9.42 -9.68
CA MET A 46 -6.58 -8.08 -10.22
C MET A 46 -6.59 -8.07 -11.75
N GLN A 47 -7.45 -7.25 -12.37
CA GLN A 47 -7.49 -7.09 -13.82
C GLN A 47 -6.77 -5.81 -14.27
N SER A 48 -6.39 -5.75 -15.55
CA SER A 48 -5.80 -4.54 -16.10
C SER A 48 -6.80 -3.38 -16.09
N CYS A 49 -6.41 -2.23 -15.55
CA CYS A 49 -7.29 -1.07 -15.41
C CYS A 49 -6.51 0.22 -15.11
N ASP A 50 -7.17 1.36 -15.34
CA ASP A 50 -6.71 2.62 -14.79
C ASP A 50 -6.85 2.63 -13.27
N VAL A 51 -5.86 3.18 -12.59
CA VAL A 51 -5.80 3.25 -11.14
C VAL A 51 -5.39 4.63 -10.66
N ILE A 52 -5.73 4.93 -9.40
CA ILE A 52 -5.13 6.04 -8.68
C ILE A 52 -4.20 5.46 -7.63
N ALA A 53 -2.96 5.96 -7.58
CA ALA A 53 -1.92 5.46 -6.70
C ALA A 53 -1.28 6.57 -5.88
N ARG A 54 -0.72 6.18 -4.74
CA ARG A 54 -0.02 7.06 -3.81
C ARG A 54 1.32 6.46 -3.42
N VAL A 55 2.39 7.21 -3.64
CA VAL A 55 3.72 6.94 -3.06
C VAL A 55 3.91 7.86 -1.87
N SER A 56 4.40 7.35 -0.73
CA SER A 56 4.35 8.11 0.52
C SER A 56 5.41 7.74 1.54
N LYS A 57 5.51 8.56 2.59
CA LYS A 57 6.36 8.32 3.77
C LYS A 57 5.48 8.05 4.99
N GLY A 58 5.69 6.93 5.68
CA GLY A 58 4.86 6.43 6.76
C GLY A 58 4.84 7.34 7.98
N VAL A 59 6.03 7.68 8.49
CA VAL A 59 6.18 8.61 9.61
C VAL A 59 6.05 10.06 9.13
N GLY A 60 6.51 10.35 7.91
CA GLY A 60 6.47 11.69 7.32
C GLY A 60 7.72 12.53 7.63
N LEU A 61 8.88 11.88 7.80
CA LEU A 61 10.13 12.59 8.03
C LEU A 61 10.50 13.46 6.81
N PRO A 62 11.00 14.68 7.03
CA PRO A 62 11.18 15.67 5.97
C PRO A 62 12.24 15.27 4.94
N GLY A 63 12.08 15.78 3.72
CA GLY A 63 13.04 15.64 2.62
C GLY A 63 13.49 14.20 2.38
N ALA A 64 14.79 14.03 2.19
CA ALA A 64 15.45 12.78 1.83
C ALA A 64 15.64 11.79 3.01
N MET A 65 15.20 12.11 4.23
CA MET A 65 15.43 11.28 5.43
C MET A 65 14.85 9.87 5.30
N ALA A 66 15.48 8.91 5.98
CA ALA A 66 14.99 7.54 6.03
C ALA A 66 13.59 7.47 6.64
N ASP A 67 12.69 6.66 6.07
CA ASP A 67 11.33 6.47 6.58
C ASP A 67 10.80 5.10 6.15
N VAL A 68 9.66 4.67 6.68
CA VAL A 68 8.87 3.58 6.11
C VAL A 68 8.25 4.08 4.82
N ALA A 69 8.69 3.56 3.68
CA ALA A 69 8.11 3.90 2.38
C ALA A 69 6.75 3.21 2.23
N GLY A 70 5.76 3.93 1.71
CA GLY A 70 4.42 3.40 1.42
C GLY A 70 4.11 3.48 -0.07
N LEU A 71 3.44 2.45 -0.58
CA LEU A 71 2.82 2.41 -1.91
C LEU A 71 1.37 1.97 -1.74
N ALA A 72 0.43 2.74 -2.27
CA ALA A 72 -0.97 2.35 -2.31
C ALA A 72 -1.54 2.56 -3.71
N TRP A 73 -2.52 1.76 -4.11
CA TRP A 73 -3.33 2.03 -5.30
C TRP A 73 -4.77 1.57 -5.12
N ARG A 74 -5.65 2.17 -5.90
CA ARG A 74 -7.09 1.89 -5.93
C ARG A 74 -7.46 1.36 -7.30
N ILE A 75 -8.01 0.16 -7.31
CA ILE A 75 -8.67 -0.44 -8.46
C ILE A 75 -10.14 0.01 -8.42
N PRO A 76 -10.69 0.58 -9.50
CA PRO A 76 -12.08 1.00 -9.55
C PRO A 76 -13.03 -0.20 -9.45
N PRO A 77 -14.28 0.00 -9.00
CA PRO A 77 -15.28 -1.06 -9.04
C PRO A 77 -15.43 -1.63 -10.46
N PRO A 78 -15.71 -2.94 -10.59
CA PRO A 78 -15.84 -3.56 -11.90
C PRO A 78 -17.03 -2.97 -12.68
N GLN A 79 -16.86 -2.80 -13.99
CA GLN A 79 -17.89 -2.19 -14.86
C GLN A 79 -19.16 -3.04 -14.97
N ASP A 80 -19.07 -4.33 -14.64
CA ASP A 80 -20.20 -5.26 -14.62
C ASP A 80 -21.13 -5.09 -13.40
N LEU A 81 -20.84 -4.12 -12.53
CA LEU A 81 -21.62 -3.75 -11.36
C LEU A 81 -21.78 -4.87 -10.31
N ARG A 82 -20.93 -5.91 -10.34
CA ARG A 82 -20.91 -6.93 -9.29
C ARG A 82 -20.56 -6.35 -7.92
N SER A 83 -19.71 -5.33 -7.90
CA SER A 83 -19.39 -4.55 -6.71
C SER A 83 -19.46 -3.05 -7.01
N CYS A 84 -19.95 -2.29 -6.03
CA CYS A 84 -19.90 -0.82 -6.04
C CYS A 84 -18.69 -0.27 -5.26
N VAL A 85 -17.88 -1.14 -4.68
CA VAL A 85 -16.78 -0.77 -3.78
C VAL A 85 -15.45 -0.92 -4.53
N PRO A 86 -14.55 0.08 -4.49
CA PRO A 86 -13.22 -0.07 -5.05
C PRO A 86 -12.38 -1.07 -4.26
N TRP A 87 -11.27 -1.52 -4.84
CA TRP A 87 -10.28 -2.33 -4.13
C TRP A 87 -9.00 -1.53 -3.89
N ASP A 88 -8.73 -1.21 -2.62
CA ASP A 88 -7.51 -0.55 -2.19
C ASP A 88 -6.45 -1.57 -1.79
N VAL A 89 -5.25 -1.40 -2.33
CA VAL A 89 -4.06 -2.18 -1.96
C VAL A 89 -3.07 -1.24 -1.31
N LEU A 90 -2.60 -1.60 -0.11
CA LEU A 90 -1.61 -0.83 0.64
C LEU A 90 -0.40 -1.71 0.95
N LEU A 91 0.78 -1.24 0.55
CA LEU A 91 2.05 -1.89 0.82
C LEU A 91 2.97 -0.92 1.58
N ALA A 92 3.86 -1.49 2.39
CA ALA A 92 4.88 -0.74 3.12
C ALA A 92 6.25 -1.40 3.00
N SER A 93 7.31 -0.61 3.15
CA SER A 93 8.68 -1.10 3.09
C SER A 93 8.98 -2.09 4.21
N THR A 94 9.60 -3.19 3.83
CA THR A 94 9.94 -4.30 4.73
C THR A 94 11.41 -4.66 4.60
N VAL A 95 11.93 -5.36 5.62
CA VAL A 95 13.22 -6.03 5.52
C VAL A 95 13.18 -6.98 4.32
N ALA A 96 14.26 -7.03 3.54
CA ALA A 96 14.36 -7.91 2.39
C ALA A 96 13.94 -9.35 2.75
N ASN A 97 13.12 -9.97 1.90
CA ASN A 97 12.52 -11.30 2.08
C ASN A 97 11.54 -11.45 3.26
N SER A 98 11.34 -10.42 4.09
CA SER A 98 10.25 -10.40 5.07
C SER A 98 8.96 -9.95 4.42
N ARG A 99 7.84 -10.56 4.84
CA ARG A 99 6.50 -10.12 4.41
C ARG A 99 5.84 -9.17 5.42
N VAL A 100 6.35 -9.11 6.65
CA VAL A 100 5.66 -8.46 7.78
C VAL A 100 6.54 -7.49 8.57
N LEU A 101 7.87 -7.64 8.51
CA LEU A 101 8.77 -6.81 9.32
C LEU A 101 9.04 -5.49 8.61
N LEU A 102 8.40 -4.43 9.09
CA LEU A 102 8.62 -3.06 8.64
C LEU A 102 10.10 -2.68 8.71
N ALA A 103 10.56 -1.94 7.71
CA ALA A 103 11.91 -1.41 7.68
C ALA A 103 11.93 0.03 7.18
N PRO A 104 12.54 0.97 7.93
CA PRO A 104 12.93 2.25 7.37
C PRO A 104 13.91 2.05 6.21
N THR A 105 13.68 2.76 5.11
CA THR A 105 14.56 2.76 3.94
C THR A 105 15.10 4.16 3.67
N ARG A 106 16.27 4.22 3.04
CA ARG A 106 16.95 5.45 2.59
C ARG A 106 16.89 5.63 1.07
N SER A 107 16.21 4.76 0.34
CA SER A 107 16.16 4.79 -1.13
C SER A 107 14.89 4.10 -1.62
N TRP A 108 14.31 4.58 -2.71
CA TRP A 108 13.17 3.95 -3.37
C TRP A 108 13.59 2.67 -4.14
N SER A 109 14.70 2.72 -4.88
CA SER A 109 15.17 1.68 -5.82
C SER A 109 15.50 0.34 -5.19
N ARG A 110 15.91 0.31 -3.91
CA ARG A 110 16.32 -0.93 -3.21
C ARG A 110 15.29 -1.41 -2.21
N THR A 111 14.06 -0.89 -2.28
CA THR A 111 13.01 -1.19 -1.31
C THR A 111 12.10 -2.29 -1.81
N THR A 112 11.84 -3.25 -0.92
CA THR A 112 10.77 -4.22 -1.07
C THR A 112 9.56 -3.75 -0.28
N PHE A 113 8.42 -3.66 -0.95
CA PHE A 113 7.14 -3.34 -0.33
C PHE A 113 6.33 -4.61 -0.15
N SER A 114 5.63 -4.75 0.97
CA SER A 114 4.75 -5.89 1.25
C SER A 114 3.40 -5.43 1.79
N SER A 115 2.35 -6.22 1.55
CA SER A 115 1.00 -5.97 2.08
C SER A 115 0.92 -6.02 3.61
N LEU A 116 1.97 -6.55 4.29
CA LEU A 116 2.08 -6.79 5.74
C LEU A 116 1.05 -7.75 6.34
N MET A 117 -0.09 -7.89 5.67
CA MET A 117 -1.17 -8.79 6.00
C MET A 117 -1.46 -9.64 4.76
N PRO A 118 -1.72 -10.94 4.95
CA PRO A 118 -2.19 -11.76 3.86
C PRO A 118 -3.63 -11.44 3.47
N LEU A 119 -3.97 -11.81 2.25
CA LEU A 119 -5.30 -11.78 1.66
C LEU A 119 -5.83 -13.21 1.54
N ARG A 120 -7.09 -13.46 1.88
CA ARG A 120 -7.79 -14.70 1.57
C ARG A 120 -8.49 -14.53 0.24
N PHE A 121 -8.29 -15.50 -0.64
CA PHE A 121 -8.91 -15.57 -1.95
C PHE A 121 -8.86 -17.01 -2.43
N ASP A 122 -9.98 -17.52 -2.95
CA ASP A 122 -10.12 -18.87 -3.52
C ASP A 122 -9.53 -19.99 -2.62
N GLY A 123 -9.94 -20.00 -1.35
CA GLY A 123 -9.46 -20.95 -0.34
C GLY A 123 -7.96 -20.86 0.00
N GLY A 124 -7.25 -19.89 -0.57
CA GLY A 124 -5.82 -19.64 -0.36
C GLY A 124 -5.55 -18.43 0.53
N VAL A 125 -4.29 -18.33 0.97
CA VAL A 125 -3.73 -17.17 1.66
C VAL A 125 -2.68 -16.59 0.73
N TRP A 126 -2.79 -15.31 0.39
CA TRP A 126 -2.01 -14.64 -0.62
C TRP A 126 -1.28 -13.44 -0.04
N TRP A 127 -0.12 -13.13 -0.59
CA TRP A 127 0.67 -11.95 -0.24
C TRP A 127 0.94 -11.16 -1.48
N ILE A 128 0.95 -9.82 -1.36
CA ILE A 128 1.34 -8.93 -2.44
C ILE A 128 2.67 -8.29 -2.07
N ARG A 129 3.57 -8.22 -3.05
CA ARG A 129 4.84 -7.52 -2.97
C ARG A 129 4.96 -6.55 -4.14
N ALA A 130 5.64 -5.43 -3.92
CA ALA A 130 6.07 -4.56 -5.01
C ALA A 130 7.57 -4.28 -4.94
N ARG A 131 8.17 -4.09 -6.12
CA ARG A 131 9.55 -3.63 -6.29
C ARG A 131 9.59 -2.56 -7.36
N LEU A 132 10.29 -1.47 -7.09
CA LEU A 132 10.49 -0.40 -8.06
C LEU A 132 11.33 -0.92 -9.23
N VAL A 133 10.86 -0.71 -10.46
CA VAL A 133 11.55 -1.05 -11.72
C VAL A 133 12.29 0.18 -12.23
N THR A 134 11.64 1.35 -12.20
CA THR A 134 12.26 2.61 -12.62
C THR A 134 13.51 2.88 -11.78
N LYS A 135 14.64 3.10 -12.47
CA LYS A 135 15.90 3.43 -11.81
C LYS A 135 15.83 4.87 -11.30
N ILE A 136 15.91 5.01 -9.98
CA ILE A 136 16.09 6.30 -9.33
C ILE A 136 17.52 6.32 -8.76
N ASP A 137 18.38 7.11 -9.41
CA ASP A 137 19.80 7.26 -9.02
C ASP A 137 20.00 8.34 -7.95
N GLU A 138 18.97 9.16 -7.69
CA GLU A 138 18.98 10.15 -6.61
C GLU A 138 18.99 9.48 -5.23
N PRO A 139 19.91 9.86 -4.33
CA PRO A 139 19.96 9.30 -2.99
C PRO A 139 18.83 9.83 -2.11
N GLY A 140 18.41 9.02 -1.15
CA GLY A 140 17.43 9.40 -0.15
C GLY A 140 16.00 8.96 -0.48
N LEU A 141 15.09 9.30 0.42
CA LEU A 141 13.66 8.99 0.32
C LEU A 141 12.83 10.27 0.14
N SER A 142 13.25 11.10 -0.83
CA SER A 142 12.54 12.34 -1.16
C SER A 142 11.28 12.03 -1.99
N LEU A 143 10.18 12.70 -1.67
CA LEU A 143 8.97 12.66 -2.48
C LEU A 143 9.06 13.59 -3.69
N ASP A 144 9.93 14.60 -3.66
CA ASP A 144 10.15 15.47 -4.82
C ASP A 144 10.77 14.69 -5.97
N THR A 145 11.68 13.76 -5.67
CA THR A 145 12.24 12.80 -6.65
C THR A 145 11.13 11.99 -7.34
N ILE A 146 10.14 11.52 -6.58
CA ILE A 146 9.00 10.78 -7.13
C ILE A 146 8.15 11.68 -8.02
N ARG A 147 7.86 12.92 -7.60
CA ARG A 147 7.11 13.88 -8.44
C ARG A 147 7.84 14.16 -9.75
N ASN A 148 9.13 14.51 -9.67
CA ASN A 148 9.95 14.83 -10.82
C ASN A 148 10.03 13.65 -11.81
N GLN A 149 10.13 12.42 -11.31
CA GLN A 149 10.19 11.22 -12.14
C GLN A 149 8.86 10.93 -12.86
N ILE A 150 7.72 11.22 -12.21
CA ILE A 150 6.40 11.12 -12.86
C ILE A 150 6.22 12.25 -13.87
N ASP A 151 6.57 13.50 -13.52
CA ASP A 151 6.44 14.65 -14.41
C ASP A 151 7.30 14.55 -15.69
N SER A 152 8.44 13.88 -15.59
CA SER A 152 9.35 13.67 -16.72
C SER A 152 9.11 12.37 -17.51
N GLY A 153 8.19 11.50 -17.05
CA GLY A 153 7.95 10.21 -17.67
C GLY A 153 6.95 9.35 -16.90
N GLU A 154 7.41 8.21 -16.40
CA GLU A 154 6.59 7.35 -15.54
C GLU A 154 7.44 6.63 -14.49
N ILE A 155 6.76 6.16 -13.44
CA ILE A 155 7.34 5.26 -12.44
C ILE A 155 6.66 3.90 -12.55
N GLU A 156 7.46 2.85 -12.70
CA GLU A 156 6.97 1.48 -12.80
C GLU A 156 7.34 0.63 -11.57
N PHE A 157 6.39 -0.15 -11.10
CA PHE A 157 6.59 -1.18 -10.09
C PHE A 157 6.19 -2.55 -10.64
N ASP A 158 7.03 -3.55 -10.41
CA ASP A 158 6.62 -4.95 -10.55
C ASP A 158 5.78 -5.32 -9.33
N ILE A 159 4.57 -5.81 -9.57
CA ILE A 159 3.66 -6.33 -8.55
C ILE A 159 3.69 -7.86 -8.63
N GLU A 160 3.97 -8.48 -7.50
CA GLU A 160 4.17 -9.91 -7.37
C GLU A 160 3.23 -10.48 -6.31
N GLN A 161 2.89 -11.77 -6.45
CA GLN A 161 2.03 -12.49 -5.53
C GLN A 161 2.66 -13.78 -5.02
N ALA A 162 2.29 -14.23 -3.83
CA ALA A 162 2.70 -15.52 -3.29
C ALA A 162 1.56 -16.21 -2.53
N ARG A 163 1.28 -17.48 -2.85
CA ARG A 163 0.35 -18.32 -2.08
C ARG A 163 1.06 -18.96 -0.89
N GLY A 164 0.46 -18.88 0.30
CA GLY A 164 0.99 -19.44 1.54
C GLY A 164 2.39 -18.90 1.83
N PHE A 165 3.35 -19.81 2.04
CA PHE A 165 4.78 -19.49 2.20
C PHE A 165 5.60 -19.67 0.92
N GLY A 166 4.95 -19.92 -0.23
CA GLY A 166 5.63 -20.14 -1.51
C GLY A 166 6.38 -18.91 -2.04
N GLY A 167 7.18 -19.10 -3.09
CA GLY A 167 7.88 -17.99 -3.75
C GLY A 167 6.93 -16.95 -4.34
N PHE A 168 7.44 -15.74 -4.53
CA PHE A 168 6.72 -14.69 -5.25
C PHE A 168 6.81 -14.93 -6.75
N SER A 169 5.67 -14.84 -7.44
CA SER A 169 5.54 -14.87 -8.89
C SER A 169 4.93 -13.56 -9.40
N PRO A 170 5.11 -13.21 -10.69
CA PRO A 170 4.50 -12.01 -11.27
C PRO A 170 2.98 -12.01 -11.13
N LEU A 171 2.39 -10.85 -10.85
CA LEU A 171 0.95 -10.59 -10.89
C LEU A 171 0.62 -9.51 -11.93
N ALA A 172 1.26 -8.36 -11.81
CA ALA A 172 0.97 -7.19 -12.64
C ALA A 172 2.17 -6.24 -12.71
N ARG A 173 2.11 -5.27 -13.61
CA ARG A 173 2.96 -4.07 -13.60
C ARG A 173 2.09 -2.86 -13.27
N LEU A 174 2.56 -2.02 -12.36
CA LEU A 174 1.90 -0.76 -12.00
C LEU A 174 2.74 0.40 -12.53
N SER A 175 2.19 1.18 -13.47
CA SER A 175 2.85 2.36 -14.04
C SER A 175 2.13 3.64 -13.59
N LEU A 176 2.85 4.58 -13.00
CA LEU A 176 2.35 5.89 -12.54
C LEU A 176 2.79 6.96 -13.53
N ARG A 177 1.83 7.63 -14.17
CA ARG A 177 2.08 8.43 -15.40
C ARG A 177 1.79 9.91 -15.26
N HIS A 178 0.76 10.27 -14.50
CA HIS A 178 0.38 11.68 -14.37
C HIS A 178 0.12 11.99 -12.90
N LEU A 179 0.73 13.06 -12.41
CA LEU A 179 0.37 13.59 -11.10
C LEU A 179 -1.11 13.94 -11.08
N ASP A 180 -1.78 13.60 -9.98
CA ASP A 180 -3.17 13.97 -9.78
C ASP A 180 -3.23 15.43 -9.26
N PRO A 181 -3.76 16.38 -10.05
CA PRO A 181 -3.81 17.78 -9.66
C PRO A 181 -4.94 18.09 -8.68
N SER A 182 -5.89 17.17 -8.48
CA SER A 182 -7.13 17.42 -7.74
C SER A 182 -6.88 17.78 -6.27
N ASN A 183 -5.71 17.44 -5.72
CA ASN A 183 -5.39 17.56 -4.29
C ASN A 183 -6.47 16.91 -3.39
N ASP A 184 -7.33 16.07 -3.97
CA ASP A 184 -8.36 15.33 -3.26
C ASP A 184 -7.62 14.33 -2.37
N ASP A 185 -7.82 14.45 -1.06
CA ASP A 185 -7.21 13.53 -0.10
C ASP A 185 -7.93 12.18 -0.17
N ILE A 186 -7.53 11.36 -1.15
CA ILE A 186 -8.06 10.01 -1.32
C ILE A 186 -7.67 9.17 -0.10
N ALA A 187 -8.67 8.84 0.71
CA ALA A 187 -8.51 7.93 1.82
C ALA A 187 -8.48 6.48 1.32
N PHE A 188 -7.28 5.92 1.18
CA PHE A 188 -7.08 4.49 0.94
C PHE A 188 -7.39 3.68 2.21
N ASP A 189 -8.19 2.62 2.08
CA ASP A 189 -8.61 1.78 3.20
C ASP A 189 -8.81 0.32 2.73
N PRO A 190 -7.81 -0.56 2.90
CA PRO A 190 -7.88 -1.93 2.38
C PRO A 190 -8.86 -2.80 3.18
N VAL A 191 -9.43 -2.28 4.26
CA VAL A 191 -10.39 -2.99 5.09
C VAL A 191 -11.84 -2.67 4.70
N LEU A 192 -12.08 -1.46 4.22
CA LEU A 192 -13.39 -1.03 3.70
C LEU A 192 -13.49 -1.18 2.19
N HIS A 193 -12.38 -1.06 1.48
CA HIS A 193 -12.31 -1.11 0.02
C HIS A 193 -11.52 -2.35 -0.39
N SER A 194 -12.22 -3.46 -0.54
CA SER A 194 -11.68 -4.73 -0.99
C SER A 194 -12.61 -5.34 -2.03
N ASP A 195 -12.05 -6.11 -2.94
CA ASP A 195 -12.80 -6.97 -3.85
C ASP A 195 -13.70 -7.93 -3.04
N GLU A 196 -14.86 -8.29 -3.60
CA GLU A 196 -15.89 -9.08 -2.91
C GLU A 196 -15.40 -10.48 -2.49
N ASP A 197 -14.52 -11.07 -3.29
CA ASP A 197 -13.94 -12.39 -3.04
C ASP A 197 -12.63 -12.34 -2.24
N VAL A 198 -12.11 -11.13 -1.99
CA VAL A 198 -10.83 -10.92 -1.33
C VAL A 198 -11.02 -10.37 0.07
N GLN A 199 -10.44 -11.03 1.07
CA GLN A 199 -10.56 -10.61 2.47
C GLN A 199 -9.19 -10.49 3.14
N LEU A 200 -8.94 -9.41 3.88
CA LEU A 200 -7.76 -9.32 4.73
C LEU A 200 -7.78 -10.38 5.83
N ALA A 201 -6.65 -11.04 6.05
CA ALA A 201 -6.45 -12.01 7.11
C ALA A 201 -5.32 -11.58 8.07
N PRO A 202 -5.42 -11.90 9.37
CA PRO A 202 -6.60 -12.45 10.03
C PRO A 202 -7.67 -11.38 10.25
N SER A 203 -8.95 -11.78 10.22
CA SER A 203 -10.10 -10.88 10.31
C SER A 203 -10.09 -9.98 11.57
N TRP A 204 -9.63 -10.50 12.71
CA TRP A 204 -9.53 -9.74 13.95
C TRP A 204 -8.57 -8.53 13.85
N LEU A 205 -7.53 -8.62 13.03
CA LEU A 205 -6.60 -7.51 12.82
C LEU A 205 -7.19 -6.48 11.85
N ALA A 206 -8.01 -6.91 10.89
CA ALA A 206 -8.81 -6.03 10.06
C ALA A 206 -9.84 -5.26 10.92
N ASP A 207 -10.51 -5.92 11.87
CA ASP A 207 -11.45 -5.30 12.81
C ASP A 207 -10.77 -4.23 13.69
N PHE A 208 -9.56 -4.53 14.20
CA PHE A 208 -8.75 -3.57 14.94
C PHE A 208 -8.35 -2.36 14.07
N ARG A 209 -7.97 -2.58 12.81
CA ARG A 209 -7.67 -1.49 11.86
C ARG A 209 -8.91 -0.65 11.52
N ARG A 210 -10.11 -1.24 11.35
CA ARG A 210 -11.35 -0.47 11.17
C ARG A 210 -11.57 0.49 12.34
N ALA A 211 -11.30 0.05 13.57
CA ALA A 211 -11.43 0.91 14.75
C ALA A 211 -10.41 2.07 14.75
N ALA A 212 -9.16 1.81 14.34
CA ALA A 212 -8.12 2.82 14.24
C ALA A 212 -8.37 3.85 13.11
N TYR A 213 -8.77 3.40 11.92
CA TYR A 213 -9.09 4.28 10.78
C TYR A 213 -10.37 5.09 11.02
N ARG A 214 -11.39 4.53 11.67
CA ARG A 214 -12.61 5.25 12.04
C ARG A 214 -12.32 6.44 12.96
N ARG A 215 -11.46 6.25 13.95
CA ARG A 215 -11.01 7.35 14.83
C ARG A 215 -10.18 8.40 14.08
N SER A 216 -9.40 7.99 13.07
CA SER A 216 -8.72 8.94 12.18
C SER A 216 -9.66 9.74 11.29
N ARG A 217 -10.82 9.18 10.91
CA ARG A 217 -11.84 9.87 10.11
C ARG A 217 -12.61 10.88 10.94
N GLN A 218 -12.98 10.53 12.17
CA GLN A 218 -13.68 11.45 13.09
C GLN A 218 -12.84 12.67 13.48
N GLY A 219 -11.51 12.54 13.54
CA GLY A 219 -10.62 13.68 13.73
C GLY A 219 -10.47 14.60 12.50
N ARG A 220 -11.06 14.26 11.34
CA ARG A 220 -11.06 15.09 10.12
C ARG A 220 -12.28 15.99 9.98
N GLU A 221 -13.40 15.65 10.62
CA GLU A 221 -14.64 16.43 10.59
C GLU A 221 -14.72 17.47 11.73
N ALA A 222 -13.75 17.46 12.64
CA ALA A 222 -13.71 18.32 13.82
C ALA A 222 -12.75 19.52 13.70
N ASP A 223 -12.18 19.76 12.51
CA ASP A 223 -11.37 20.94 12.16
C ASP A 223 -12.11 21.80 11.12
#